data_AF-A0A1F9X0U7-F1
#
_entry.id   AF-A0A1F9X0U7-F1
#
_cell.length_a   1.000
_cell.length_b   1.000
_cell.length_c   1.000
_cell.angle_alpha   90.00
_cell.angle_beta   90.00
_cell.angle_gamma   90.00
#
_symmetry.space_group_name_H-M   'P 1'
#
loop_
_entity.id
_entity.type
_entity.pdbx_description
1 polymer ?
#
loop_
_entity_poly.entity_id
_entity_poly.type
_entity_poly.pdbx_seq_one_letter_code
_entity_poly.pdbx_strand_id
1 'polypeptide(L)'
;MNSNNQLLKIIFYGNTAVFFFSIFLLVNAVRLFMLDKTIDVKPGVQEIEIQQKAIVEEAPKIEELPVSAEVSKTVKVPVEVKKEESPVVIQKLTEKTVLIDNFNSENAKNKLKFETGMLQRYKGTIKSFIYKSNLPEDETRESVLKIKYDVSGSKNAFASYFSLLENVDISKYKKITFYVRGDNGAETFLIVVDDGKKKGKLMMFASRQWRKVEVPFEKLNNKINLKHIKGGIAFVFEKSSSNVAESAIYVDDIIME
;
A
#
# COMPACT_ATOMS: atom_id res chain seq x y z
N MET A 1 -27.44 69.92 20.26
CA MET A 1 -26.72 69.42 19.06
C MET A 1 -26.16 68.06 19.43
N ASN A 2 -26.93 66.97 19.43
CA ASN A 2 -27.38 66.14 18.30
C ASN A 2 -26.24 65.63 17.40
N SER A 3 -25.74 64.44 17.70
CA SER A 3 -25.20 63.50 16.71
C SER A 3 -25.32 62.08 17.25
N ASN A 4 -26.34 61.39 16.72
CA ASN A 4 -26.70 60.00 16.98
C ASN A 4 -25.66 59.03 16.40
N ASN A 5 -25.07 58.17 17.24
CA ASN A 5 -24.37 56.97 16.79
C ASN A 5 -25.37 55.81 16.71
N GLN A 6 -25.88 55.55 15.51
CA GLN A 6 -26.70 54.38 15.18
C GLN A 6 -25.80 53.17 14.99
N LEU A 7 -25.96 52.18 15.87
CA LEU A 7 -25.43 50.82 15.80
C LEU A 7 -26.09 50.06 14.64
N LEU A 8 -25.31 49.66 13.64
CA LEU A 8 -25.76 48.77 12.57
C LEU A 8 -25.70 47.31 13.08
N LYS A 9 -26.85 46.75 13.46
CA LYS A 9 -27.04 45.31 13.66
C LYS A 9 -27.31 44.66 12.31
N ILE A 10 -26.38 43.87 11.80
CA ILE A 10 -26.63 42.99 10.65
C ILE A 10 -27.05 41.62 11.19
N ILE A 11 -28.33 41.29 10.96
CA ILE A 11 -28.90 39.96 11.19
C ILE A 11 -28.86 39.23 9.84
N PHE A 12 -28.17 38.09 9.76
CA PHE A 12 -28.31 37.16 8.63
C PHE A 12 -29.05 35.90 9.10
N TYR A 13 -30.29 35.76 8.63
CA TYR A 13 -31.00 34.50 8.54
C TYR A 13 -31.00 34.06 7.08
N GLY A 14 -30.78 32.77 6.82
CA GLY A 14 -31.31 32.11 5.63
C GLY A 14 -30.28 31.38 4.76
N ASN A 15 -30.28 30.07 4.94
CA ASN A 15 -29.93 29.03 3.96
C ASN A 15 -30.10 29.44 2.50
N THR A 16 -29.09 29.21 1.69
CA THR A 16 -29.27 28.70 0.33
C THR A 16 -28.00 27.99 -0.14
N ALA A 17 -28.19 26.75 -0.57
CA ALA A 17 -27.23 25.95 -1.27
C ALA A 17 -26.89 26.57 -2.64
N VAL A 18 -25.87 25.97 -3.28
CA VAL A 18 -25.38 26.18 -4.65
C VAL A 18 -24.22 27.18 -4.75
N PHE A 19 -23.22 26.80 -5.55
CA PHE A 19 -21.96 27.47 -5.93
C PHE A 19 -20.72 27.17 -5.07
N PHE A 20 -19.91 26.21 -5.51
CA PHE A 20 -18.49 26.42 -5.83
C PHE A 20 -18.00 25.28 -6.75
N PHE A 21 -18.29 25.44 -8.05
CA PHE A 21 -17.65 24.74 -9.16
C PHE A 21 -16.80 25.80 -9.87
N SER A 22 -15.56 26.03 -9.44
CA SER A 22 -14.50 26.74 -10.19
C SER A 22 -13.27 27.01 -9.32
N ILE A 23 -12.41 26.00 -9.14
CA ILE A 23 -10.95 26.20 -9.00
C ILE A 23 -10.30 25.11 -9.84
N PHE A 24 -10.45 25.25 -11.16
CA PHE A 24 -9.77 24.44 -12.17
C PHE A 24 -9.53 25.36 -13.36
N LEU A 25 -8.58 26.29 -13.22
CA LEU A 25 -7.92 27.11 -14.27
C LEU A 25 -7.25 28.35 -13.64
N LEU A 26 -6.19 28.19 -12.86
CA LEU A 26 -5.22 29.28 -12.63
C LEU A 26 -3.88 28.81 -12.04
N VAL A 27 -3.21 27.83 -12.66
CA VAL A 27 -1.76 27.58 -12.43
C VAL A 27 -1.06 27.23 -13.76
N ASN A 28 -1.37 27.99 -14.82
CA ASN A 28 -0.64 27.97 -16.08
C ASN A 28 -0.37 29.42 -16.51
N ALA A 29 0.44 30.15 -15.75
CA ALA A 29 0.91 31.48 -16.14
C ALA A 29 2.13 31.99 -15.35
N VAL A 30 3.09 31.13 -14.94
CA VAL A 30 4.43 31.61 -14.52
C VAL A 30 5.49 30.56 -14.84
N ARG A 31 5.84 30.42 -16.12
CA ARG A 31 7.13 29.87 -16.58
C ARG A 31 7.42 30.22 -18.04
N LEU A 32 7.30 31.50 -18.35
CA LEU A 32 7.91 32.12 -19.53
C LEU A 32 8.87 33.19 -19.00
N PHE A 33 10.16 32.84 -18.89
CA PHE A 33 11.35 33.70 -18.94
C PHE A 33 12.49 32.93 -18.29
N MET A 34 13.33 32.28 -19.10
CA MET A 34 14.79 32.32 -18.96
C MET A 34 15.39 31.86 -20.28
N LEU A 35 16.14 32.79 -20.87
CA LEU A 35 16.91 32.65 -22.10
C LEU A 35 18.05 31.62 -21.94
N ASP A 36 18.17 30.78 -22.97
CA ASP A 36 19.31 30.74 -23.89
C ASP A 36 20.72 30.73 -23.28
N LYS A 37 21.29 29.52 -23.13
CA LYS A 37 22.70 29.24 -23.42
C LYS A 37 22.78 27.88 -24.11
N THR A 38 22.83 27.93 -25.43
CA THR A 38 23.25 26.84 -26.30
C THR A 38 24.72 26.51 -26.02
N ILE A 39 24.98 25.31 -25.50
CA ILE A 39 26.32 24.70 -25.50
C ILE A 39 26.31 23.67 -26.61
N ASP A 40 27.13 23.93 -27.62
CA ASP A 40 27.37 23.11 -28.80
C ASP A 40 28.25 21.92 -28.40
N VAL A 41 27.65 20.74 -28.24
CA VAL A 41 28.38 19.49 -28.00
C VAL A 41 28.25 18.61 -29.23
N LYS A 42 29.34 18.50 -30.00
CA LYS A 42 29.51 17.53 -31.08
C LYS A 42 29.28 16.11 -30.58
N PRO A 43 28.33 15.33 -31.13
CA PRO A 43 28.26 13.90 -30.88
C PRO A 43 29.31 13.19 -31.74
N GLY A 44 30.37 12.70 -31.09
CA GLY A 44 31.28 11.70 -31.67
C GLY A 44 30.60 10.34 -31.65
N VAL A 45 30.04 9.93 -32.77
CA VAL A 45 29.52 8.57 -32.98
C VAL A 45 30.71 7.67 -33.31
N GLN A 46 31.09 6.79 -32.39
CA GLN A 46 31.90 5.62 -32.70
C GLN A 46 30.93 4.47 -33.02
N GLU A 47 30.88 4.07 -34.29
CA GLU A 47 30.28 2.81 -34.71
C GLU A 47 31.10 1.66 -34.12
N ILE A 48 30.50 0.92 -33.20
CA ILE A 48 31.03 -0.36 -32.73
C ILE A 48 30.34 -1.43 -33.59
N GLU A 49 31.09 -1.94 -34.57
CA GLU A 49 30.72 -3.06 -35.40
C GLU A 49 30.80 -4.35 -34.55
N ILE A 50 29.67 -4.77 -33.98
CA ILE A 50 29.57 -6.05 -33.25
C ILE A 50 29.30 -7.16 -34.28
N GLN A 51 30.34 -7.92 -34.62
CA GLN A 51 30.19 -9.15 -35.38
C GLN A 51 29.43 -10.20 -34.56
N GLN A 52 28.14 -10.37 -34.86
CA GLN A 52 27.36 -11.51 -34.36
C GLN A 52 27.76 -12.76 -35.13
N LYS A 53 28.66 -13.55 -34.52
CA LYS A 53 28.97 -14.90 -34.97
C LYS A 53 27.79 -15.81 -34.60
N ALA A 54 26.97 -16.16 -35.59
CA ALA A 54 25.92 -17.16 -35.44
C ALA A 54 26.53 -18.50 -35.06
N ILE A 55 26.27 -18.95 -33.84
CA ILE A 55 26.48 -20.34 -33.41
C ILE A 55 25.16 -21.05 -33.66
N VAL A 56 25.11 -21.84 -34.73
CA VAL A 56 24.05 -22.81 -34.98
C VAL A 56 24.38 -24.02 -34.12
N GLU A 57 23.74 -24.12 -32.96
CA GLU A 57 23.79 -25.30 -32.11
C GLU A 57 22.66 -26.24 -32.57
N GLU A 58 23.01 -27.30 -33.29
CA GLU A 58 22.07 -28.35 -33.68
C GLU A 58 21.57 -29.08 -32.43
N ALA A 59 20.26 -29.06 -32.22
CA ALA A 59 19.61 -29.77 -31.13
C ALA A 59 19.75 -31.29 -31.32
N PRO A 60 20.12 -32.06 -30.28
CA PRO A 60 20.17 -33.51 -30.37
C PRO A 60 18.77 -34.09 -30.52
N LYS A 61 18.61 -34.94 -31.54
CA LYS A 61 17.42 -35.74 -31.82
C LYS A 61 17.26 -36.80 -30.73
N ILE A 62 16.24 -36.63 -29.88
CA ILE A 62 15.88 -37.60 -28.84
C ILE A 62 15.06 -38.71 -29.48
N GLU A 63 15.56 -39.94 -29.45
CA GLU A 63 14.79 -41.15 -29.79
C GLU A 63 13.75 -41.44 -28.70
N GLU A 64 12.49 -41.52 -29.11
CA GLU A 64 11.38 -41.89 -28.23
C GLU A 64 11.40 -43.40 -27.96
N LEU A 65 11.60 -43.79 -26.69
CA LEU A 65 11.41 -45.16 -26.23
C LEU A 65 9.92 -45.42 -25.97
N PRO A 66 9.38 -46.60 -26.34
CA PRO A 66 8.00 -46.97 -26.05
C PRO A 66 7.80 -47.24 -24.55
N VAL A 67 6.98 -46.41 -23.91
CA VAL A 67 6.55 -46.59 -22.51
C VAL A 67 5.44 -47.63 -22.46
N SER A 68 5.75 -48.80 -21.91
CA SER A 68 4.79 -49.85 -21.56
C SER A 68 3.87 -49.38 -20.44
N ALA A 69 2.57 -49.46 -20.69
CA ALA A 69 1.52 -49.10 -19.74
C ALA A 69 1.15 -50.30 -18.85
N GLU A 70 1.59 -50.30 -17.59
CA GLU A 70 0.99 -51.11 -16.53
C GLU A 70 0.16 -50.24 -15.59
N VAL A 71 -1.15 -50.31 -15.79
CA VAL A 71 -2.17 -49.63 -15.00
C VAL A 71 -2.45 -50.46 -13.73
N SER A 72 -1.73 -50.17 -12.66
CA SER A 72 -2.08 -50.64 -11.31
C SER A 72 -3.07 -49.66 -10.67
N LYS A 73 -4.36 -50.00 -10.71
CA LYS A 73 -5.43 -49.28 -10.00
C LYS A 73 -5.38 -49.61 -8.51
N THR A 74 -4.63 -48.83 -7.74
CA THR A 74 -4.78 -48.80 -6.28
C THR A 74 -5.87 -47.79 -5.91
N VAL A 75 -7.05 -48.28 -5.55
CA VAL A 75 -8.15 -47.48 -5.03
C VAL A 75 -7.79 -47.04 -3.60
N LYS A 76 -7.21 -45.85 -3.46
CA LYS A 76 -7.01 -45.20 -2.16
C LYS A 76 -8.33 -44.58 -1.72
N VAL A 77 -9.01 -45.21 -0.77
CA VAL A 77 -10.16 -44.61 -0.07
C VAL A 77 -9.63 -43.43 0.74
N PRO A 78 -10.08 -42.18 0.49
CA PRO A 78 -9.65 -41.03 1.28
C PRO A 78 -10.28 -41.13 2.67
N VAL A 79 -9.45 -41.41 3.67
CA VAL A 79 -9.85 -41.28 5.07
C VAL A 79 -9.94 -39.78 5.37
N GLU A 80 -11.16 -39.28 5.50
CA GLU A 80 -11.43 -37.90 5.90
C GLU A 80 -11.08 -37.74 7.39
N VAL A 81 -9.80 -37.45 7.67
CA VAL A 81 -9.34 -37.09 9.01
C VAL A 81 -9.92 -35.70 9.32
N LYS A 82 -10.99 -35.66 10.11
CA LYS A 82 -11.49 -34.42 10.71
C LYS A 82 -10.35 -33.81 11.54
N LYS A 83 -9.77 -32.73 11.02
CA LYS A 83 -8.75 -31.95 11.71
C LYS A 83 -9.42 -31.30 12.91
N GLU A 84 -9.17 -31.84 14.09
CA GLU A 84 -9.59 -31.23 15.36
C GLU A 84 -8.93 -29.86 15.47
N GLU A 85 -9.72 -28.79 15.36
CA GLU A 85 -9.23 -27.42 15.51
C GLU A 85 -8.92 -27.19 17.00
N SER A 86 -7.64 -27.00 17.32
CA SER A 86 -7.22 -26.62 18.67
C SER A 86 -7.93 -25.34 19.12
N PRO A 87 -8.24 -25.19 20.42
CA PRO A 87 -8.95 -24.02 20.92
C PRO A 87 -8.20 -22.72 20.57
N VAL A 88 -8.91 -21.78 19.92
CA VAL A 88 -8.36 -20.49 19.52
C VAL A 88 -8.07 -19.66 20.76
N VAL A 89 -6.78 -19.49 21.10
CA VAL A 89 -6.34 -18.61 22.18
C VAL A 89 -6.42 -17.17 21.70
N ILE A 90 -7.31 -16.37 22.31
CA ILE A 90 -7.45 -14.94 22.00
C ILE A 90 -6.43 -14.16 22.82
N GLN A 91 -5.49 -13.50 22.15
CA GLN A 91 -4.53 -12.65 22.83
C GLN A 91 -5.16 -11.28 23.15
N LYS A 92 -5.20 -10.94 24.43
CA LYS A 92 -5.68 -9.64 24.90
C LYS A 92 -4.50 -8.71 25.18
N LEU A 93 -4.47 -7.56 24.53
CA LEU A 93 -3.46 -6.53 24.76
C LEU A 93 -3.83 -5.70 26.00
N THR A 94 -2.86 -5.35 26.83
CA THR A 94 -3.06 -4.56 28.07
C THR A 94 -2.80 -3.07 27.88
N GLU A 95 -1.83 -2.72 27.04
CA GLU A 95 -1.37 -1.33 26.86
C GLU A 95 -2.40 -0.39 26.25
N LYS A 96 -2.40 0.89 26.66
CA LYS A 96 -3.29 1.91 26.07
C LYS A 96 -3.03 2.12 24.59
N THR A 97 -1.77 2.02 24.19
CA THR A 97 -1.30 2.15 22.82
C THR A 97 -0.41 0.97 22.49
N VAL A 98 -0.54 0.41 21.28
CA VAL A 98 0.29 -0.73 20.86
C VAL A 98 0.96 -0.44 19.54
N LEU A 99 2.29 -0.49 19.55
CA LEU A 99 3.10 -0.51 18.35
C LEU A 99 2.97 -1.88 17.68
N ILE A 100 2.37 -1.91 16.50
CA ILE A 100 2.30 -3.10 15.64
C ILE A 100 3.64 -3.28 14.94
N ASP A 101 4.15 -2.25 14.28
CA ASP A 101 5.41 -2.32 13.56
C ASP A 101 6.06 -0.94 13.43
N ASN A 102 7.38 -0.90 13.52
CA ASN A 102 8.20 0.28 13.20
C ASN A 102 9.29 -0.06 12.18
N PHE A 103 9.25 -1.26 11.60
CA PHE A 103 10.15 -1.71 10.53
C PHE A 103 11.65 -1.65 10.84
N ASN A 104 12.04 -1.42 12.10
CA ASN A 104 13.44 -1.51 12.55
C ASN A 104 13.87 -2.95 12.80
N SER A 105 12.95 -3.92 12.76
CA SER A 105 13.34 -5.33 12.77
C SER A 105 13.54 -5.83 11.35
N GLU A 106 14.73 -6.35 11.04
CA GLU A 106 15.07 -6.96 9.75
C GLU A 106 14.37 -8.32 9.52
N ASN A 107 13.36 -8.65 10.32
CA ASN A 107 12.63 -9.91 10.28
C ASN A 107 11.25 -9.71 9.66
N ALA A 108 10.73 -10.73 8.96
CA ALA A 108 9.37 -10.75 8.38
C ALA A 108 8.25 -10.90 9.43
N LYS A 109 8.42 -10.30 10.62
CA LYS A 109 7.47 -10.35 11.73
C LYS A 109 7.29 -8.96 12.32
N ASN A 110 6.05 -8.67 12.71
CA ASN A 110 5.71 -7.44 13.41
C ASN A 110 6.12 -7.54 14.91
N LYS A 111 5.93 -6.46 15.68
CA LYS A 111 6.28 -6.39 17.11
C LYS A 111 5.49 -7.37 17.98
N LEU A 112 4.30 -7.78 17.52
CA LEU A 112 3.49 -8.82 18.16
C LEU A 112 3.95 -10.24 17.80
N LYS A 113 5.05 -10.37 17.04
CA LYS A 113 5.65 -11.64 16.57
C LYS A 113 4.83 -12.38 15.52
N PHE A 114 3.83 -11.73 14.95
CA PHE A 114 3.03 -12.27 13.84
C PHE A 114 3.64 -11.95 12.50
N GLU A 115 3.26 -12.73 11.49
CA GLU A 115 3.84 -12.62 10.15
C GLU A 115 3.44 -11.33 9.46
N THR A 116 4.38 -10.83 8.66
CA THR A 116 4.14 -9.80 7.66
C THR A 116 4.39 -10.40 6.29
N GLY A 117 3.74 -9.88 5.25
CA GLY A 117 3.93 -10.43 3.92
C GLY A 117 3.35 -9.59 2.81
N MET A 118 3.35 -10.19 1.62
CA MET A 118 2.86 -9.58 0.40
C MET A 118 1.87 -10.50 -0.29
N LEU A 119 0.86 -9.91 -0.93
CA LEU A 119 -0.07 -10.63 -1.80
C LEU A 119 -0.16 -9.92 -3.15
N GLN A 120 -0.09 -10.71 -4.22
CA GLN A 120 -0.11 -10.25 -5.61
C GLN A 120 -1.18 -11.02 -6.39
N ARG A 121 -2.00 -10.34 -7.18
CA ARG A 121 -3.02 -10.98 -8.04
C ARG A 121 -3.20 -10.23 -9.35
N TYR A 122 -3.68 -10.94 -10.37
CA TYR A 122 -4.10 -10.37 -11.66
C TYR A 122 -3.05 -9.46 -12.32
N LYS A 123 -1.78 -9.87 -12.29
CA LYS A 123 -0.63 -9.10 -12.81
C LYS A 123 -0.31 -7.81 -12.04
N GLY A 124 -0.83 -7.64 -10.83
CA GLY A 124 -0.28 -6.67 -9.88
C GLY A 124 0.98 -7.24 -9.25
N THR A 125 2.03 -6.42 -9.15
CA THR A 125 3.28 -6.78 -8.49
C THR A 125 3.58 -5.82 -7.34
N ILE A 126 4.28 -6.32 -6.33
CA ILE A 126 4.73 -5.53 -5.19
C ILE A 126 6.09 -6.04 -4.75
N LYS A 127 6.96 -5.10 -4.41
CA LYS A 127 8.23 -5.38 -3.75
C LYS A 127 8.26 -4.51 -2.50
N SER A 128 8.53 -5.14 -1.36
CA SER A 128 8.72 -4.44 -0.09
C SER A 128 10.14 -4.61 0.38
N PHE A 129 10.71 -3.54 0.92
CA PHE A 129 12.07 -3.53 1.44
C PHE A 129 12.10 -2.70 2.72
N ILE A 130 12.88 -3.14 3.70
CA ILE A 130 13.27 -2.28 4.81
C ILE A 130 14.25 -1.25 4.24
N TYR A 131 13.81 0.00 4.22
CA TYR A 131 14.55 1.13 3.69
C TYR A 131 15.13 1.93 4.85
N LYS A 132 16.45 1.85 5.01
CA LYS A 132 17.21 2.78 5.84
C LYS A 132 17.43 4.03 4.99
N SER A 133 16.63 5.07 5.26
CA SER A 133 16.76 6.32 4.50
C SER A 133 18.02 7.06 4.92
N ASN A 134 18.78 7.53 3.94
CA ASN A 134 19.88 8.47 4.17
C ASN A 134 19.45 9.91 3.88
N LEU A 135 18.14 10.16 3.73
CA LEU A 135 17.63 11.50 3.44
C LEU A 135 17.62 12.32 4.74
N PRO A 136 18.07 13.59 4.72
CA PRO A 136 18.07 14.45 5.91
C PRO A 136 16.70 14.59 6.59
N GLU A 137 15.63 14.62 5.80
CA GLU A 137 14.23 14.68 6.27
C GLU A 137 13.76 13.40 6.97
N ASP A 138 14.55 12.32 6.88
CA ASP A 138 14.28 11.01 7.49
C ASP A 138 15.25 10.72 8.65
N GLU A 139 16.13 11.64 9.05
CA GLU A 139 17.21 11.44 10.05
C GLU A 139 16.72 10.90 11.40
N THR A 140 15.46 11.17 11.77
CA THR A 140 14.88 10.66 13.03
C THR A 140 14.35 9.24 12.92
N ARG A 141 14.28 8.66 11.72
CA ARG A 141 13.73 7.32 11.44
C ARG A 141 14.86 6.39 11.06
N GLU A 142 15.14 5.41 11.92
CA GLU A 142 16.20 4.42 11.70
C GLU A 142 15.91 3.56 10.46
N SER A 143 14.67 3.09 10.28
CA SER A 143 14.24 2.28 9.15
C SER A 143 12.76 2.53 8.86
N VAL A 144 12.36 2.41 7.59
CA VAL A 144 10.96 2.50 7.17
C VAL A 144 10.63 1.39 6.18
N LEU A 145 9.36 1.06 6.03
CA LEU A 145 8.93 0.14 4.99
C LEU A 145 8.76 0.90 3.67
N LYS A 146 9.60 0.61 2.66
CA LYS A 146 9.34 1.05 1.27
C LYS A 146 8.53 -0.02 0.54
N ILE A 147 7.37 0.36 0.05
CA ILE A 147 6.50 -0.49 -0.75
C ILE A 147 6.50 0.04 -2.19
N LYS A 148 7.23 -0.63 -3.09
CA LYS A 148 7.15 -0.38 -4.53
C LYS A 148 6.07 -1.28 -5.13
N TYR A 149 5.13 -0.69 -5.85
CA TYR A 149 4.02 -1.43 -6.45
C TYR A 149 3.89 -1.12 -7.94
N ASP A 150 3.40 -2.08 -8.70
CA ASP A 150 2.99 -1.91 -10.10
C ASP A 150 1.68 -2.68 -10.32
N VAL A 151 0.59 -1.93 -10.52
CA VAL A 151 -0.74 -2.43 -10.86
C VAL A 151 -1.14 -2.04 -12.28
N SER A 152 -0.18 -1.72 -13.16
CA SER A 152 -0.46 -1.39 -14.56
C SER A 152 -0.83 -2.61 -15.42
N GLY A 153 -0.45 -3.82 -14.99
CA GLY A 153 -0.54 -5.04 -15.80
C GLY A 153 -1.95 -5.53 -16.17
N SER A 154 -3.01 -5.10 -15.47
CA SER A 154 -4.40 -5.37 -15.85
C SER A 154 -5.40 -4.44 -15.16
N LYS A 155 -6.64 -4.35 -15.67
CA LYS A 155 -7.73 -3.57 -15.03
C LYS A 155 -8.09 -4.05 -13.62
N ASN A 156 -7.82 -5.32 -13.31
CA ASN A 156 -8.08 -5.94 -12.01
C ASN A 156 -6.79 -6.17 -11.21
N ALA A 157 -5.67 -5.59 -11.64
CA ALA A 157 -4.39 -5.78 -10.98
C ALA A 157 -4.46 -5.32 -9.52
N PHE A 158 -3.91 -6.17 -8.66
CA PHE A 158 -4.00 -6.04 -7.22
C PHE A 158 -2.65 -6.40 -6.61
N ALA A 159 -2.18 -5.58 -5.67
CA ALA A 159 -1.04 -5.91 -4.84
C ALA A 159 -1.22 -5.36 -3.43
N SER A 160 -0.64 -6.01 -2.42
CA SER A 160 -0.74 -5.54 -1.05
C SER A 160 0.42 -5.99 -0.18
N TYR A 161 0.76 -5.17 0.81
CA TYR A 161 1.55 -5.54 1.97
C TYR A 161 0.63 -5.72 3.17
N PHE A 162 0.86 -6.72 4.01
CA PHE A 162 0.03 -6.98 5.19
C PHE A 162 0.87 -7.29 6.44
N SER A 163 0.27 -7.03 7.59
CA SER A 163 0.77 -7.38 8.93
C SER A 163 -0.36 -8.08 9.69
N LEU A 164 -0.15 -9.36 10.05
CA LEU A 164 -1.16 -10.20 10.69
C LEU A 164 -1.34 -9.87 12.17
N LEU A 165 -2.53 -10.13 12.69
CA LEU A 165 -2.89 -9.95 14.11
C LEU A 165 -3.40 -11.23 14.78
N GLU A 166 -3.53 -12.36 14.07
CA GLU A 166 -3.71 -13.72 14.62
C GLU A 166 -4.69 -13.86 15.82
N ASN A 167 -5.91 -13.34 15.67
CA ASN A 167 -6.99 -13.38 16.66
C ASN A 167 -6.78 -12.49 17.91
N VAL A 168 -6.06 -11.37 17.76
CA VAL A 168 -5.99 -10.35 18.81
C VAL A 168 -7.33 -9.62 18.98
N ASP A 169 -7.70 -9.36 20.25
CA ASP A 169 -8.78 -8.43 20.60
C ASP A 169 -8.27 -6.98 20.60
N ILE A 170 -8.70 -6.22 19.59
CA ILE A 170 -8.37 -4.79 19.42
C ILE A 170 -9.58 -3.89 19.73
N SER A 171 -10.65 -4.41 20.31
CA SER A 171 -11.92 -3.68 20.50
C SER A 171 -11.84 -2.49 21.46
N LYS A 172 -10.77 -2.41 22.26
CA LYS A 172 -10.49 -1.26 23.15
C LYS A 172 -9.88 -0.06 22.43
N TYR A 173 -9.26 -0.26 21.27
CA TYR A 173 -8.67 0.80 20.47
C TYR A 173 -9.72 1.40 19.54
N LYS A 174 -9.57 2.68 19.22
CA LYS A 174 -10.51 3.45 18.40
C LYS A 174 -9.99 3.69 16.99
N LYS A 175 -8.67 3.67 16.79
CA LYS A 175 -8.04 3.98 15.52
C LYS A 175 -6.73 3.23 15.31
N ILE A 176 -6.32 3.15 14.05
CA ILE A 176 -4.95 2.86 13.65
C ILE A 176 -4.30 4.18 13.25
N THR A 177 -3.04 4.38 13.63
CA THR A 177 -2.22 5.47 13.14
C THR A 177 -0.93 4.94 12.52
N PHE A 178 -0.38 5.69 11.57
CA PHE A 178 0.90 5.40 10.93
C PHE A 178 1.43 6.66 10.24
N TYR A 179 2.73 6.72 10.00
CA TYR A 179 3.32 7.73 9.12
C TYR A 179 3.35 7.21 7.68
N VAL A 180 3.10 8.10 6.72
CA VAL A 180 3.22 7.78 5.29
C VAL A 180 3.85 8.93 4.51
N ARG A 181 4.66 8.58 3.52
CA ARG A 181 5.17 9.47 2.46
C ARG A 181 5.05 8.75 1.11
N GLY A 182 4.71 9.47 0.07
CA GLY A 182 4.71 8.99 -1.33
C GLY A 182 6.03 9.33 -2.01
N ASP A 183 6.45 8.51 -2.97
CA ASP A 183 7.69 8.75 -3.73
C ASP A 183 7.56 10.00 -4.63
N ASN A 184 6.44 10.10 -5.34
CA ASN A 184 6.11 11.21 -6.24
C ASN A 184 5.03 12.13 -5.64
N GLY A 185 4.26 11.63 -4.67
CA GLY A 185 3.06 12.27 -4.17
C GLY A 185 1.84 11.94 -5.05
N ALA A 186 0.65 12.09 -4.46
CA ALA A 186 -0.64 11.73 -5.05
C ALA A 186 -0.86 10.23 -5.28
N GLU A 187 0.03 9.36 -4.80
CA GLU A 187 -0.23 7.92 -4.76
C GLU A 187 -1.48 7.64 -3.93
N THR A 188 -2.41 6.85 -4.45
CA THR A 188 -3.59 6.41 -3.71
C THR A 188 -3.49 4.93 -3.38
N PHE A 189 -3.93 4.59 -2.17
CA PHE A 189 -3.92 3.24 -1.65
C PHE A 189 -5.07 3.06 -0.65
N LEU A 190 -5.46 1.81 -0.45
CA LEU A 190 -6.47 1.44 0.54
C LEU A 190 -5.78 0.94 1.81
N ILE A 191 -6.23 1.43 2.96
CA ILE A 191 -6.02 0.75 4.24
C ILE A 191 -7.14 -0.26 4.43
N VAL A 192 -6.77 -1.50 4.72
CA VAL A 192 -7.72 -2.59 4.97
C VAL A 192 -7.47 -3.17 6.34
N VAL A 193 -8.54 -3.36 7.10
CA VAL A 193 -8.56 -4.16 8.32
C VAL A 193 -9.43 -5.39 8.05
N ASP A 194 -8.91 -6.57 8.36
CA ASP A 194 -9.52 -7.86 8.03
C ASP A 194 -9.73 -8.71 9.29
N ASP A 195 -10.99 -8.96 9.67
CA ASP A 195 -11.30 -9.87 10.79
C ASP A 195 -11.32 -11.36 10.39
N GLY A 196 -11.01 -11.68 9.14
CA GLY A 196 -11.07 -13.01 8.55
C GLY A 196 -12.43 -13.38 7.96
N LYS A 197 -13.47 -12.60 8.21
CA LYS A 197 -14.81 -12.74 7.60
C LYS A 197 -15.21 -11.51 6.79
N LYS A 198 -14.88 -10.33 7.28
CA LYS A 198 -15.20 -9.01 6.72
C LYS A 198 -13.94 -8.16 6.65
N LYS A 199 -13.92 -7.33 5.60
CA LYS A 199 -12.86 -6.35 5.35
C LYS A 199 -13.46 -4.97 5.38
N GLY A 200 -13.02 -4.14 6.32
CA GLY A 200 -13.28 -2.71 6.22
C GLY A 200 -12.13 -2.03 5.50
N LYS A 201 -12.46 -1.11 4.59
CA LYS A 201 -11.52 -0.40 3.74
C LYS A 201 -11.69 1.11 3.89
N LEU A 202 -10.59 1.86 3.76
CA LEU A 202 -10.59 3.30 3.63
C LEU A 202 -9.54 3.74 2.59
N MET A 203 -9.93 4.64 1.69
CA MET A 203 -9.03 5.21 0.69
C MET A 203 -8.15 6.30 1.31
N MET A 204 -6.86 6.26 0.99
CA MET A 204 -5.84 7.18 1.47
C MET A 204 -5.02 7.72 0.28
N PHE A 205 -4.37 8.86 0.49
CA PHE A 205 -3.41 9.45 -0.45
C PHE A 205 -2.05 9.68 0.22
N ALA A 206 -0.95 9.51 -0.48
CA ALA A 206 0.37 9.87 0.04
C ALA A 206 0.81 11.22 -0.55
N SER A 207 1.45 12.07 0.25
CA SER A 207 2.11 13.29 -0.23
C SER A 207 3.61 13.09 -0.25
N ARG A 208 4.36 14.00 -0.89
CA ARG A 208 5.83 13.95 -0.93
C ARG A 208 6.50 14.21 0.44
N GLN A 209 5.72 14.57 1.46
CA GLN A 209 6.18 14.83 2.81
C GLN A 209 5.59 13.79 3.75
N TRP A 210 6.36 13.42 4.78
CA TRP A 210 5.83 12.60 5.86
C TRP A 210 4.65 13.26 6.53
N ARG A 211 3.61 12.47 6.76
CA ARG A 211 2.45 12.90 7.54
C ARG A 211 1.96 11.74 8.40
N LYS A 212 1.49 12.06 9.60
CA LYS A 212 0.73 11.11 10.42
C LYS A 212 -0.65 10.94 9.80
N VAL A 213 -1.06 9.69 9.62
CA VAL A 213 -2.40 9.29 9.22
C VAL A 213 -3.11 8.73 10.45
N GLU A 214 -4.39 9.06 10.58
CA GLU A 214 -5.28 8.45 11.55
C GLU A 214 -6.47 7.82 10.84
N VAL A 215 -6.71 6.53 11.08
CA VAL A 215 -7.82 5.76 10.53
C VAL A 215 -8.71 5.30 11.67
N PRO A 216 -9.78 6.06 11.99
CA PRO A 216 -10.77 5.62 12.97
C PRO A 216 -11.49 4.37 12.46
N PHE A 217 -11.65 3.35 13.31
CA PHE A 217 -12.31 2.09 12.91
C PHE A 217 -13.75 2.30 12.46
N GLU A 218 -14.43 3.30 13.02
CA GLU A 218 -15.80 3.69 12.63
C GLU A 218 -15.93 4.24 11.20
N LYS A 219 -14.83 4.69 10.59
CA LYS A 219 -14.81 5.24 9.21
C LYS A 219 -14.59 4.17 8.16
N LEU A 220 -14.29 2.93 8.56
CA LEU A 220 -14.16 1.82 7.63
C LEU A 220 -15.51 1.49 7.02
N ASN A 221 -15.55 1.24 5.71
CA ASN A 221 -16.79 1.06 4.95
C ASN A 221 -17.67 -0.13 5.40
N ASN A 222 -17.13 -1.04 6.22
CA ASN A 222 -17.83 -2.21 6.75
C ASN A 222 -17.61 -2.33 8.26
N LYS A 223 -18.64 -2.79 8.98
CA LYS A 223 -18.52 -3.15 10.40
C LYS A 223 -17.68 -4.42 10.57
N ILE A 224 -16.48 -4.25 11.11
CA ILE A 224 -15.52 -5.30 11.42
C ILE A 224 -15.69 -5.76 12.87
N ASN A 225 -15.49 -7.05 13.13
CA ASN A 225 -15.42 -7.59 14.49
C ASN A 225 -14.06 -7.33 15.15
N LEU A 226 -13.93 -6.20 15.84
CA LEU A 226 -12.68 -5.81 16.51
C LEU A 226 -12.25 -6.75 17.66
N LYS A 227 -13.12 -7.63 18.13
CA LYS A 227 -12.79 -8.61 19.19
C LYS A 227 -12.00 -9.82 18.68
N HIS A 228 -12.04 -10.07 17.37
CA HIS A 228 -11.48 -11.27 16.76
C HIS A 228 -10.85 -10.92 15.40
N ILE A 229 -9.67 -10.31 15.42
CA ILE A 229 -8.96 -9.99 14.18
C ILE A 229 -8.11 -11.18 13.73
N LYS A 230 -8.68 -12.09 12.94
CA LYS A 230 -7.93 -13.23 12.39
C LYS A 230 -6.96 -12.83 11.27
N GLY A 231 -7.34 -11.84 10.47
CA GLY A 231 -6.49 -11.32 9.40
C GLY A 231 -5.45 -10.35 9.95
N GLY A 232 -5.64 -9.06 9.68
CA GLY A 232 -4.70 -8.03 10.11
C GLY A 232 -4.93 -6.70 9.43
N ILE A 233 -3.85 -5.94 9.29
CA ILE A 233 -3.82 -4.62 8.65
C ILE A 233 -3.08 -4.76 7.32
N ALA A 234 -3.61 -4.17 6.24
CA ALA A 234 -2.98 -4.20 4.93
C ALA A 234 -3.01 -2.85 4.21
N PHE A 235 -1.94 -2.59 3.47
CA PHE A 235 -1.80 -1.50 2.51
C PHE A 235 -2.00 -2.09 1.11
N VAL A 236 -3.07 -1.68 0.45
CA VAL A 236 -3.57 -2.32 -0.76
C VAL A 236 -3.57 -1.34 -1.94
N PHE A 237 -3.09 -1.82 -3.08
CA PHE A 237 -3.01 -1.10 -4.34
C PHE A 237 -3.86 -1.85 -5.36
N GLU A 238 -4.85 -1.17 -5.94
CA GLU A 238 -5.79 -1.74 -6.91
C GLU A 238 -5.86 -0.81 -8.12
N LYS A 239 -5.68 -1.33 -9.33
CA LYS A 239 -5.71 -0.51 -10.56
C LYS A 239 -6.99 0.32 -10.71
N SER A 240 -8.12 -0.20 -10.25
CA SER A 240 -9.42 0.49 -10.30
C SER A 240 -9.52 1.72 -9.41
N SER A 241 -8.61 1.88 -8.44
CA SER A 241 -8.68 2.92 -7.41
C SER A 241 -7.37 3.72 -7.27
N SER A 242 -6.31 3.28 -7.96
CA SER A 242 -5.02 3.95 -8.02
C SER A 242 -4.99 5.07 -9.06
N ASN A 243 -4.65 6.29 -8.63
CA ASN A 243 -4.35 7.42 -9.53
C ASN A 243 -3.02 7.23 -10.26
N VAL A 244 -2.07 6.56 -9.59
CA VAL A 244 -0.75 6.23 -10.12
C VAL A 244 -0.59 4.72 -10.11
N ALA A 245 -0.39 4.12 -11.29
CA ALA A 245 -0.39 2.67 -11.46
C ALA A 245 0.92 2.00 -11.05
N GLU A 246 2.04 2.72 -11.12
CA GLU A 246 3.35 2.28 -10.64
C GLU A 246 3.97 3.41 -9.83
N SER A 247 4.29 3.15 -8.57
CA SER A 247 5.02 4.10 -7.71
C SER A 247 5.59 3.37 -6.48
N ALA A 248 6.02 4.14 -5.49
CA ALA A 248 6.27 3.65 -4.15
C ALA A 248 5.61 4.52 -3.08
N ILE A 249 5.33 3.91 -1.93
CA ILE A 249 5.06 4.62 -0.69
C ILE A 249 6.04 4.15 0.39
N TYR A 250 6.26 5.01 1.37
CA TYR A 250 7.06 4.75 2.57
C TYR A 250 6.10 4.79 3.76
N VAL A 251 6.18 3.80 4.63
CA VAL A 251 5.31 3.64 5.80
C VAL A 251 6.16 3.42 7.04
N ASP A 252 5.74 4.01 8.15
CA ASP A 252 6.40 3.85 9.44
C ASP A 252 5.42 3.91 10.62
N ASP A 253 5.83 3.38 11.78
CA ASP A 253 5.13 3.36 13.07
C ASP A 253 3.62 3.04 12.99
N ILE A 254 3.28 1.81 12.61
CA ILE A 254 1.90 1.33 12.69
C ILE A 254 1.52 1.14 14.17
N ILE A 255 0.58 1.95 14.65
CA ILE A 255 0.16 1.99 16.06
C ILE A 255 -1.36 1.86 16.17
N MET A 256 -1.84 1.15 17.19
CA MET A 256 -3.24 1.17 17.61
C MET A 256 -3.42 2.03 18.86
N GLU A 257 -4.43 2.91 18.85
CA GLU A 257 -4.76 3.88 19.91
C GLU A 257 -6.25 3.89 20.24
#